data_AF-F9ENS1-F1
#
_entry.id   AF-F9ENS1-F1
#
_cell.length_a   1.000
_cell.length_b   1.000
_cell.length_c   1.000
_cell.angle_alpha   90.00
_cell.angle_beta   90.00
_cell.angle_gamma   90.00
#
_symmetry.space_group_name_H-M   'P 1'
#
loop_
_entity.id
_entity.type
_entity.pdbx_description
1 polymer ?
#
loop_
_entity_poly.entity_id
_entity_poly.type
_entity_poly.pdbx_seq_one_letter_code
_entity_poly.pdbx_strand_id
1 'polypeptide(L)'
;MRGLYVSAHSVALKGRLDELIELAKKNNINAFIIDVKGDYGELTFPMSDEINKYTKSANKSPIIKDIEPVIKKLKDNGIYAIARIVSFKDTIYAKENPDKIIVYKDGGKAFTNSDGLVWVSAYDKNLWKYNVTVAKEAAKAGFNEIQFDYVRFPASNGGKLDKVLNYRNTDNLTKAEAIQKYLNYAKEELEPYQVYVSADIYGQVASSSDDMALGQFWEAISSEVDYVSPMMYPSHYGKGVYGLAVPDANPYKTVYQSTKDSINRNNNIDSPAIIRPWIQAFTATWVKGHIAYGPNEIKEQVKAMKDLGVDEYILWSPTNRYEKFFRIV
;
A
#
# COMPACT_ATOMS: atom_id res chain seq x y z
N MET A 1 -14.30 4.26 7.73
CA MET A 1 -14.33 3.76 6.34
C MET A 1 -14.18 2.25 6.32
N ARG A 2 -14.81 1.51 5.39
CA ARG A 2 -14.59 0.07 5.19
C ARG A 2 -14.32 -0.20 3.71
N GLY A 3 -13.10 -0.62 3.39
CA GLY A 3 -12.59 -0.68 2.02
C GLY A 3 -12.41 -2.09 1.45
N LEU A 4 -12.43 -2.21 0.13
CA LEU A 4 -11.92 -3.37 -0.61
C LEU A 4 -10.77 -2.93 -1.53
N TYR A 5 -9.73 -3.75 -1.61
CA TYR A 5 -8.84 -3.67 -2.77
C TYR A 5 -9.54 -4.16 -4.03
N VAL A 6 -9.46 -3.37 -5.09
CA VAL A 6 -10.02 -3.69 -6.41
C VAL A 6 -8.93 -3.44 -7.45
N SER A 7 -8.34 -4.52 -7.96
CA SER A 7 -7.31 -4.44 -8.99
C SER A 7 -7.86 -3.78 -10.25
N ALA A 8 -6.98 -3.12 -11.01
CA ALA A 8 -7.37 -2.50 -12.28
C ALA A 8 -7.95 -3.51 -13.29
N HIS A 9 -7.51 -4.78 -13.21
CA HIS A 9 -8.13 -5.88 -13.96
C HIS A 9 -9.59 -6.11 -13.59
N SER A 10 -9.92 -6.08 -12.29
CA SER A 10 -11.31 -6.22 -11.84
C SER A 10 -12.17 -5.02 -12.23
N VAL A 11 -11.60 -3.82 -12.24
CA VAL A 11 -12.27 -2.60 -12.75
C VAL A 11 -12.59 -2.73 -14.25
N ALA A 12 -11.61 -3.18 -15.04
CA ALA A 12 -11.75 -3.29 -16.50
C ALA A 12 -12.57 -4.52 -16.95
N LEU A 13 -12.74 -5.52 -16.09
CA LEU A 13 -13.47 -6.73 -16.42
C LEU A 13 -14.98 -6.45 -16.46
N LYS A 14 -15.60 -6.72 -17.62
CA LYS A 14 -17.03 -6.50 -17.86
C LYS A 14 -17.89 -7.13 -16.75
N GLY A 15 -18.73 -6.32 -16.11
CA GLY A 15 -19.65 -6.73 -15.05
C GLY A 15 -19.03 -6.87 -13.66
N ARG A 16 -17.71 -7.08 -13.55
CA ARG A 16 -17.06 -7.35 -12.26
C ARG A 16 -17.11 -6.15 -11.31
N LEU A 17 -16.92 -4.94 -11.83
CA LEU A 17 -17.06 -3.73 -11.02
C LEU A 17 -18.46 -3.59 -10.43
N ASP A 18 -19.50 -3.91 -11.21
CA ASP A 18 -20.90 -3.83 -10.78
C ASP A 18 -21.20 -4.89 -9.69
N GLU A 19 -20.67 -6.12 -9.85
CA GLU A 19 -20.75 -7.16 -8.81
C GLU A 19 -20.12 -6.72 -7.49
N LEU A 20 -18.94 -6.08 -7.56
CA LEU A 20 -18.24 -5.58 -6.38
C LEU A 20 -19.00 -4.42 -5.71
N ILE A 21 -19.59 -3.51 -6.50
CA ILE A 21 -20.45 -2.43 -5.98
C ILE A 21 -21.66 -3.00 -5.25
N GLU A 22 -22.34 -3.99 -5.82
CA GLU A 22 -23.49 -4.64 -5.17
C GLU A 22 -23.11 -5.41 -3.91
N LEU A 23 -21.96 -6.10 -3.94
CA LEU A 23 -21.39 -6.72 -2.74
C LEU A 23 -21.09 -5.67 -1.68
N ALA A 24 -20.56 -4.51 -2.08
CA ALA A 24 -20.21 -3.45 -1.15
C ALA A 24 -21.45 -2.87 -0.43
N LYS A 25 -22.50 -2.56 -1.20
CA LYS A 25 -23.80 -2.09 -0.68
C LYS A 25 -24.39 -3.06 0.34
N LYS A 26 -24.41 -4.36 0.03
CA LYS A 26 -24.97 -5.40 0.91
C LYS A 26 -24.21 -5.58 2.22
N ASN A 27 -22.93 -5.21 2.26
CA ASN A 27 -22.03 -5.50 3.37
C ASN A 27 -21.49 -4.25 4.07
N ASN A 28 -22.10 -3.09 3.84
CA ASN A 28 -21.69 -1.81 4.42
C ASN A 28 -20.20 -1.51 4.16
N ILE A 29 -19.71 -1.85 2.96
CA ILE A 29 -18.42 -1.40 2.43
C ILE A 29 -18.69 -0.12 1.64
N ASN A 30 -17.82 0.87 1.80
CA ASN A 30 -18.01 2.19 1.23
C ASN A 30 -16.76 2.79 0.59
N ALA A 31 -15.69 2.01 0.40
CA ALA A 31 -14.49 2.48 -0.28
C ALA A 31 -13.87 1.41 -1.16
N PHE A 32 -13.33 1.80 -2.32
CA PHE A 32 -12.50 0.95 -3.17
C PHE A 32 -11.12 1.54 -3.35
N ILE A 33 -10.11 0.70 -3.15
CA ILE A 33 -8.71 1.01 -3.38
C ILE A 33 -8.35 0.43 -4.74
N ILE A 34 -8.02 1.29 -5.70
CA ILE A 34 -7.78 0.92 -7.08
C ILE A 34 -6.35 1.26 -7.45
N ASP A 35 -5.64 0.30 -8.03
CA ASP A 35 -4.30 0.54 -8.55
C ASP A 35 -4.36 1.59 -9.66
N VAL A 36 -3.64 2.69 -9.47
CA VAL A 36 -3.33 3.69 -10.50
C VAL A 36 -1.94 3.44 -11.09
N LYS A 37 -1.01 2.98 -10.25
CA LYS A 37 0.33 2.55 -10.64
C LYS A 37 0.67 1.23 -9.95
N GLY A 38 0.92 0.19 -10.75
CA GLY A 38 1.13 -1.18 -10.27
C GLY A 38 2.58 -1.52 -9.89
N ASP A 39 2.79 -2.75 -9.44
CA ASP A 39 4.06 -3.28 -8.92
C ASP A 39 5.20 -3.33 -9.96
N TYR A 40 4.88 -3.31 -11.27
CA TYR A 40 5.91 -3.20 -12.31
C TYR A 40 6.16 -1.74 -12.73
N GLY A 41 5.34 -0.79 -12.29
CA GLY A 41 5.36 0.62 -12.67
C GLY A 41 4.38 0.99 -13.78
N GLU A 42 3.51 0.08 -14.18
CA GLU A 42 2.50 0.31 -15.21
C GLU A 42 1.40 1.26 -14.72
N LEU A 43 0.98 2.18 -15.58
CA LEU A 43 -0.16 3.06 -15.32
C LEU A 43 -1.44 2.39 -15.80
N THR A 44 -2.46 2.39 -14.97
CA THR A 44 -3.66 1.57 -15.20
C THR A 44 -4.74 2.28 -16.00
N PHE A 45 -4.68 3.61 -16.10
CA PHE A 45 -5.52 4.44 -16.97
C PHE A 45 -4.67 5.49 -17.73
N PRO A 46 -5.14 6.03 -18.88
CA PRO A 46 -4.40 7.01 -19.65
C PRO A 46 -4.12 8.29 -18.85
N MET A 47 -2.85 8.65 -18.73
CA MET A 47 -2.41 9.93 -18.16
C MET A 47 -2.05 10.92 -19.25
N SER A 48 -1.98 12.22 -18.94
CA SER A 48 -1.48 13.23 -19.87
C SER A 48 -0.02 12.99 -20.28
N ASP A 49 0.39 13.62 -21.39
CA ASP A 49 1.74 13.54 -21.94
C ASP A 49 2.82 14.09 -20.99
N GLU A 50 2.44 14.80 -19.92
CA GLU A 50 3.36 15.24 -18.87
C GLU A 50 4.16 14.06 -18.29
N ILE A 51 3.57 12.86 -18.22
CA ILE A 51 4.23 11.64 -17.74
C ILE A 51 5.44 11.25 -18.61
N ASN A 52 5.43 11.58 -19.90
CA ASN A 52 6.50 11.21 -20.83
C ASN A 52 7.86 11.84 -20.49
N LYS A 53 7.88 12.86 -19.62
CA LYS A 53 9.14 13.43 -19.07
C LYS A 53 9.87 12.46 -18.12
N TYR A 54 9.13 11.52 -17.52
CA TYR A 54 9.66 10.56 -16.55
C TYR A 54 9.76 9.16 -17.13
N THR A 55 8.70 8.72 -17.82
CA THR A 55 8.67 7.42 -18.47
C THR A 55 7.75 7.43 -19.68
N LYS A 56 8.22 6.83 -20.77
CA LYS A 56 7.41 6.66 -21.99
C LYS A 56 6.68 5.33 -22.01
N SER A 57 7.16 4.35 -21.27
CA SER A 57 6.64 2.97 -21.36
C SER A 57 5.49 2.69 -20.40
N ALA A 58 5.41 3.38 -19.26
CA ALA A 58 4.38 3.10 -18.25
C ALA A 58 2.96 3.40 -18.73
N ASN A 59 2.77 4.40 -19.60
CA ASN A 59 1.46 4.85 -20.09
C ASN A 59 1.01 4.20 -21.41
N LYS A 60 1.76 3.22 -21.95
CA LYS A 60 1.54 2.69 -23.32
C LYS A 60 0.28 1.85 -23.48
N SER A 61 -0.12 1.12 -22.44
CA SER A 61 -1.21 0.14 -22.55
C SER A 61 -2.03 0.06 -21.26
N PRO A 62 -2.61 1.18 -20.81
CA PRO A 62 -3.48 1.19 -19.65
C PRO A 62 -4.65 0.23 -19.85
N ILE A 63 -4.99 -0.52 -18.81
CA ILE A 63 -6.04 -1.54 -18.85
C ILE A 63 -7.43 -0.93 -18.73
N ILE A 64 -7.58 0.09 -17.88
CA ILE A 64 -8.79 0.92 -17.79
C ILE A 64 -8.68 1.96 -18.90
N LYS A 65 -9.54 1.88 -19.91
CA LYS A 65 -9.44 2.76 -21.10
C LYS A 65 -9.93 4.18 -20.84
N ASP A 66 -10.87 4.32 -19.92
CA ASP A 66 -11.44 5.59 -19.51
C ASP A 66 -11.78 5.53 -18.02
N ILE A 67 -11.16 6.40 -17.23
CA ILE A 67 -11.29 6.43 -15.77
C ILE A 67 -12.50 7.26 -15.32
N GLU A 68 -12.94 8.25 -16.10
CA GLU A 68 -13.99 9.17 -15.68
C GLU A 68 -15.34 8.45 -15.45
N PRO A 69 -15.81 7.55 -16.35
CA PRO A 69 -17.03 6.78 -16.12
C PRO A 69 -16.91 5.84 -14.92
N VAL A 70 -15.71 5.31 -14.64
CA VAL A 70 -15.46 4.46 -13.47
C VAL A 70 -15.64 5.28 -12.20
N ILE A 71 -14.95 6.43 -12.09
CA ILE A 71 -15.05 7.30 -10.91
C ILE A 71 -16.47 7.82 -10.73
N LYS A 72 -17.14 8.22 -11.81
CA LYS A 72 -18.55 8.63 -11.76
C LYS A 72 -19.42 7.50 -11.21
N LYS A 73 -19.27 6.27 -11.72
CA LYS A 73 -20.04 5.11 -11.25
C LYS A 73 -19.81 4.85 -9.75
N LEU A 74 -18.57 4.94 -9.27
CA LEU A 74 -18.27 4.77 -7.84
C LEU A 74 -18.96 5.83 -7.00
N LYS A 75 -18.86 7.11 -7.39
CA LYS A 75 -19.48 8.24 -6.69
C LYS A 75 -21.01 8.15 -6.68
N ASP A 76 -21.63 7.82 -7.81
CA ASP A 76 -23.08 7.63 -7.92
C ASP A 76 -23.59 6.51 -6.98
N ASN A 77 -22.72 5.57 -6.60
CA ASN A 77 -23.03 4.48 -5.67
C ASN A 77 -22.49 4.71 -4.25
N GLY A 78 -22.04 5.93 -3.92
CA GLY A 78 -21.55 6.29 -2.59
C GLY A 78 -20.24 5.60 -2.20
N ILE A 79 -19.45 5.16 -3.18
CA ILE A 79 -18.14 4.53 -2.95
C ILE A 79 -17.05 5.60 -3.00
N TYR A 80 -16.29 5.71 -1.91
CA TYR A 80 -15.08 6.51 -1.79
C TYR A 80 -13.93 5.85 -2.59
N ALA A 81 -13.33 6.57 -3.51
CA ALA A 81 -12.28 6.04 -4.39
C ALA A 81 -10.88 6.43 -3.90
N ILE A 82 -10.03 5.43 -3.66
CA ILE A 82 -8.63 5.60 -3.24
C ILE A 82 -7.71 5.16 -4.37
N ALA A 83 -6.82 6.04 -4.80
CA ALA A 83 -5.82 5.75 -5.82
C ALA A 83 -4.57 5.16 -5.18
N ARG A 84 -4.33 3.86 -5.37
CA ARG A 84 -3.09 3.20 -4.91
C ARG A 84 -1.97 3.40 -5.92
N ILE A 85 -0.84 3.92 -5.45
CA ILE A 85 0.35 4.21 -6.26
C ILE A 85 1.57 3.52 -5.65
N VAL A 86 2.13 2.56 -6.38
CA VAL A 86 3.41 1.93 -6.00
C VAL A 86 4.57 2.90 -6.24
N SER A 87 5.26 3.30 -5.17
CA SER A 87 6.25 4.39 -5.23
C SER A 87 7.62 3.96 -5.77
N PHE A 88 8.30 2.99 -5.14
CA PHE A 88 9.74 2.72 -5.40
C PHE A 88 10.05 1.35 -6.03
N LYS A 89 9.05 0.46 -6.04
CA LYS A 89 9.11 -0.82 -6.75
C LYS A 89 8.60 -0.62 -8.18
N ASP A 90 9.48 -0.14 -9.06
CA ASP A 90 9.12 0.32 -10.40
C ASP A 90 10.13 -0.17 -11.45
N THR A 91 9.83 -1.32 -12.04
CA THR A 91 10.72 -1.96 -13.02
C THR A 91 10.69 -1.25 -14.38
N ILE A 92 9.58 -0.60 -14.74
CA ILE A 92 9.47 0.16 -16.00
C ILE A 92 10.36 1.40 -15.93
N TYR A 93 10.24 2.21 -14.87
CA TYR A 93 11.10 3.37 -14.65
C TYR A 93 12.57 2.96 -14.51
N ALA A 94 12.84 1.86 -13.80
CA ALA A 94 14.20 1.33 -13.63
C ALA A 94 14.90 1.00 -14.97
N LYS A 95 14.17 0.46 -15.96
CA LYS A 95 14.71 0.15 -17.28
C LYS A 95 15.10 1.40 -18.07
N GLU A 96 14.33 2.48 -17.89
CA GLU A 96 14.57 3.76 -18.56
C GLU A 96 15.57 4.64 -17.79
N ASN A 97 15.83 4.34 -16.51
CA ASN A 97 16.72 5.08 -15.60
C ASN A 97 17.69 4.13 -14.84
N PRO A 98 18.57 3.37 -15.52
CA PRO A 98 19.40 2.33 -14.91
C PRO A 98 20.42 2.87 -13.89
N ASP A 99 20.77 4.16 -13.93
CA ASP A 99 21.66 4.80 -12.96
C ASP A 99 20.99 5.05 -11.60
N LYS A 100 19.66 4.96 -11.52
CA LYS A 100 18.85 5.19 -10.30
C LYS A 100 18.53 3.92 -9.52
N ILE A 101 18.81 2.74 -10.06
CA ILE A 101 18.44 1.48 -9.44
C ILE A 101 19.39 1.10 -8.29
N ILE A 102 18.88 0.30 -7.37
CA ILE A 102 19.67 -0.30 -6.29
C ILE A 102 20.47 -1.47 -6.86
N VAL A 103 21.78 -1.47 -6.65
CA VAL A 103 22.71 -2.49 -7.19
C VAL A 103 23.60 -3.07 -6.11
N TYR A 104 24.12 -4.28 -6.33
CA TYR A 104 25.28 -4.76 -5.60
C TYR A 104 26.50 -3.89 -5.96
N LYS A 105 27.26 -3.48 -4.94
CA LYS A 105 28.52 -2.73 -5.12
C LYS A 105 29.53 -3.54 -5.93
N ASP A 106 29.52 -4.86 -5.74
CA ASP A 106 30.28 -5.80 -6.55
C ASP A 106 29.53 -6.11 -7.86
N GLY A 107 30.19 -5.85 -8.99
CA GLY A 107 29.68 -6.13 -10.34
C GLY A 107 28.48 -5.29 -10.82
N GLY A 108 27.86 -4.45 -9.97
CA GLY A 108 26.77 -3.56 -10.37
C GLY A 108 25.45 -4.26 -10.73
N LYS A 109 25.29 -5.55 -10.38
CA LYS A 109 24.06 -6.30 -10.65
C LYS A 109 22.89 -5.68 -9.89
N ALA A 110 21.74 -5.54 -10.55
CA ALA A 110 20.51 -5.07 -9.91
C ALA A 110 20.13 -5.94 -8.70
N PHE A 111 19.73 -5.28 -7.60
CA PHE A 111 19.16 -5.96 -6.45
C PHE A 111 17.66 -6.18 -6.65
N THR A 112 17.21 -7.41 -6.41
CA THR A 112 15.81 -7.80 -6.49
C THR A 112 15.44 -8.62 -5.26
N ASN A 113 14.17 -8.59 -4.86
CA ASN A 113 13.64 -9.57 -3.92
C ASN A 113 13.26 -10.87 -4.67
N SER A 114 12.58 -11.79 -4.00
CA SER A 114 12.19 -13.10 -4.55
C SER A 114 11.25 -13.02 -5.76
N ASP A 115 10.56 -11.89 -5.93
CA ASP A 115 9.70 -11.60 -7.08
C ASP A 115 10.48 -11.21 -8.35
N GLY A 116 11.81 -11.01 -8.24
CA GLY A 116 12.66 -10.64 -9.37
C GLY A 116 12.47 -9.21 -9.86
N LEU A 117 11.70 -8.38 -9.15
CA LEU A 117 11.42 -7.00 -9.55
C LEU A 117 12.54 -6.06 -9.11
N VAL A 118 12.88 -5.14 -10.00
CA VAL A 118 13.96 -4.16 -9.77
C VAL A 118 13.39 -2.99 -9.00
N TRP A 119 14.13 -2.59 -7.96
CA TRP A 119 13.79 -1.44 -7.13
C TRP A 119 14.62 -0.22 -7.53
N VAL A 120 13.94 0.92 -7.59
CA VAL A 120 14.57 2.22 -7.80
C VAL A 120 14.90 2.80 -6.43
N SER A 121 15.98 3.56 -6.36
CA SER A 121 16.35 4.25 -5.13
C SER A 121 15.25 5.20 -4.66
N ALA A 122 14.84 5.10 -3.39
CA ALA A 122 13.96 6.08 -2.77
C ALA A 122 14.65 7.44 -2.54
N TYR A 123 15.94 7.59 -2.87
CA TYR A 123 16.62 8.88 -2.89
C TYR A 123 16.47 9.61 -4.25
N ASP A 124 15.93 8.95 -5.29
CA ASP A 124 15.74 9.57 -6.61
C ASP A 124 14.58 10.57 -6.62
N LYS A 125 14.90 11.86 -6.54
CA LYS A 125 13.90 12.95 -6.59
C LYS A 125 13.15 13.01 -7.91
N ASN A 126 13.68 12.45 -9.00
CA ASN A 126 12.96 12.41 -10.26
C ASN A 126 11.80 11.41 -10.19
N LEU A 127 12.00 10.24 -9.59
CA LEU A 127 10.92 9.30 -9.28
C LEU A 127 9.90 9.88 -8.28
N TRP A 128 10.32 10.72 -7.33
CA TRP A 128 9.39 11.41 -6.43
C TRP A 128 8.42 12.29 -7.22
N LYS A 129 8.97 13.14 -8.10
CA LYS A 129 8.18 14.01 -8.98
C LYS A 129 7.28 13.18 -9.90
N TYR A 130 7.77 12.07 -10.44
CA TYR A 130 6.96 11.17 -11.26
C TYR A 130 5.75 10.63 -10.48
N ASN A 131 5.96 10.03 -9.31
CA ASN A 131 4.87 9.49 -8.50
C ASN A 131 3.86 10.56 -8.10
N VAL A 132 4.32 11.78 -7.76
CA VAL A 132 3.46 12.92 -7.44
C VAL A 132 2.69 13.44 -8.66
N THR A 133 3.30 13.46 -9.86
CA THR A 133 2.55 13.79 -11.08
C THR A 133 1.44 12.76 -11.34
N VAL A 134 1.71 11.46 -11.15
CA VAL A 134 0.67 10.41 -11.25
C VAL A 134 -0.44 10.64 -10.21
N ALA A 135 -0.08 11.00 -8.98
CA ALA A 135 -1.04 11.33 -7.92
C ALA A 135 -1.93 12.54 -8.27
N LYS A 136 -1.35 13.59 -8.85
CA LYS A 136 -2.10 14.76 -9.33
C LYS A 136 -3.09 14.40 -10.43
N GLU A 137 -2.69 13.56 -11.37
CA GLU A 137 -3.60 13.10 -12.44
C GLU A 137 -4.74 12.23 -11.87
N ALA A 138 -4.47 11.39 -10.87
CA ALA A 138 -5.51 10.65 -10.16
C ALA A 138 -6.46 11.58 -9.39
N ALA A 139 -5.94 12.60 -8.70
CA ALA A 139 -6.77 13.59 -8.03
C ALA A 139 -7.69 14.33 -9.02
N LYS A 140 -7.16 14.76 -10.19
CA LYS A 140 -7.96 15.38 -11.27
C LYS A 140 -9.02 14.45 -11.83
N ALA A 141 -8.72 13.15 -11.96
CA ALA A 141 -9.69 12.13 -12.37
C ALA A 141 -10.83 11.95 -11.34
N GLY A 142 -10.66 12.50 -10.13
CA GLY A 142 -11.70 12.60 -9.11
C GLY A 142 -11.62 11.55 -8.02
N PHE A 143 -10.47 10.90 -7.84
CA PHE A 143 -10.19 10.11 -6.64
C PHE A 143 -10.25 11.00 -5.39
N ASN A 144 -10.68 10.43 -4.27
CA ASN A 144 -10.82 11.15 -3.00
C ASN A 144 -9.51 11.17 -2.18
N GLU A 145 -8.69 10.15 -2.36
CA GLU A 145 -7.47 9.90 -1.58
C GLU A 145 -6.39 9.29 -2.46
N ILE A 146 -5.13 9.66 -2.18
CA ILE A 146 -3.94 9.07 -2.75
C ILE A 146 -3.27 8.20 -1.69
N GLN A 147 -3.16 6.91 -1.95
CA GLN A 147 -2.49 5.94 -1.07
C GLN A 147 -1.17 5.50 -1.70
N PHE A 148 -0.06 5.87 -1.08
CA PHE A 148 1.27 5.42 -1.51
C PHE A 148 1.59 4.05 -0.93
N ASP A 149 1.77 3.06 -1.80
CA ASP A 149 2.23 1.71 -1.45
C ASP A 149 3.68 1.50 -1.88
N TYR A 150 4.35 0.54 -1.26
CA TYR A 150 5.77 0.28 -1.38
C TYR A 150 6.59 1.58 -1.25
N VAL A 151 6.11 2.47 -0.38
CA VAL A 151 6.79 3.69 0.08
C VAL A 151 7.87 3.30 1.09
N ARG A 152 8.85 2.54 0.60
CA ARG A 152 9.93 1.93 1.37
C ARG A 152 11.10 1.51 0.49
N PHE A 153 12.18 1.07 1.12
CA PHE A 153 13.28 0.35 0.50
C PHE A 153 12.95 -1.16 0.35
N PRO A 154 13.61 -1.87 -0.58
CA PRO A 154 13.46 -3.32 -0.67
C PRO A 154 13.97 -4.02 0.58
N ALA A 155 13.36 -5.16 0.91
CA ALA A 155 13.80 -5.94 2.07
C ALA A 155 15.21 -6.47 1.83
N SER A 156 16.18 -6.05 2.65
CA SER A 156 17.60 -6.37 2.53
C SER A 156 18.08 -7.39 3.56
N ASN A 157 17.22 -8.38 3.87
CA ASN A 157 17.41 -9.36 4.94
C ASN A 157 17.62 -8.69 6.32
N GLY A 158 16.73 -7.76 6.67
CA GLY A 158 16.82 -6.97 7.90
C GLY A 158 18.08 -6.11 7.96
N GLY A 159 18.45 -5.46 6.85
CA GLY A 159 19.63 -4.59 6.78
C GLY A 159 20.96 -5.29 6.53
N LYS A 160 21.04 -6.63 6.61
CA LYS A 160 22.29 -7.39 6.46
C LYS A 160 22.99 -7.16 5.12
N LEU A 161 22.22 -6.88 4.06
CA LEU A 161 22.77 -6.60 2.73
C LEU A 161 23.14 -5.13 2.52
N ASP A 162 22.77 -4.22 3.42
CA ASP A 162 22.94 -2.78 3.19
C ASP A 162 24.41 -2.39 2.93
N LYS A 163 25.35 -3.05 3.61
CA LYS A 163 26.79 -2.81 3.43
C LYS A 163 27.31 -3.14 2.03
N VAL A 164 26.67 -4.10 1.33
CA VAL A 164 27.05 -4.55 -0.02
C VAL A 164 26.16 -3.96 -1.12
N LEU A 165 25.12 -3.21 -0.77
CA LEU A 165 24.22 -2.55 -1.72
C LEU A 165 24.57 -1.07 -1.88
N ASN A 166 24.47 -0.58 -3.11
CA ASN A 166 24.51 0.84 -3.41
C ASN A 166 23.09 1.34 -3.63
N TYR A 167 22.58 2.11 -2.66
CA TYR A 167 21.26 2.71 -2.71
C TYR A 167 21.21 4.03 -3.48
N ARG A 168 22.32 4.52 -4.06
CA ARG A 168 22.39 5.82 -4.73
C ARG A 168 22.05 7.00 -3.80
N ASN A 169 22.43 6.89 -2.52
CA ASN A 169 22.22 7.94 -1.54
C ASN A 169 23.25 9.05 -1.71
N THR A 170 22.88 10.14 -2.40
CA THR A 170 23.75 11.30 -2.64
C THR A 170 23.71 12.31 -1.51
N ASP A 171 22.59 12.38 -0.79
CA ASP A 171 22.30 13.43 0.18
C ASP A 171 22.61 13.00 1.63
N ASN A 172 23.19 11.81 1.79
CA ASN A 172 23.53 11.18 3.06
C ASN A 172 22.36 11.11 4.06
N LEU A 173 21.14 10.95 3.54
CA LEU A 173 19.92 10.81 4.33
C LEU A 173 19.79 9.37 4.85
N THR A 174 19.32 9.20 6.07
CA THR A 174 18.84 7.88 6.51
C THR A 174 17.66 7.42 5.64
N LYS A 175 17.36 6.12 5.67
CA LYS A 175 16.22 5.57 4.92
C LYS A 175 14.89 6.18 5.39
N ALA A 176 14.71 6.34 6.70
CA ALA A 176 13.52 6.95 7.28
C ALA A 176 13.36 8.42 6.85
N GLU A 177 14.43 9.22 6.90
CA GLU A 177 14.38 10.62 6.44
C GLU A 177 14.04 10.74 4.95
N ALA A 178 14.51 9.81 4.11
CA ALA A 178 14.16 9.81 2.69
C ALA A 178 12.66 9.58 2.48
N ILE A 179 12.08 8.62 3.19
CA ILE A 179 10.64 8.33 3.11
C ILE A 179 9.81 9.49 3.68
N GLN A 180 10.20 10.04 4.83
CA GLN A 180 9.53 11.21 5.41
C GLN A 180 9.52 12.39 4.45
N LYS A 181 10.68 12.76 3.91
CA LYS A 181 10.78 13.88 2.97
C LYS A 181 10.01 13.64 1.67
N TYR A 182 9.89 12.39 1.22
CA TYR A 182 9.07 12.05 0.06
C TYR A 182 7.57 12.26 0.34
N LEU A 183 7.09 11.78 1.48
CA LEU A 183 5.69 11.93 1.89
C LEU A 183 5.34 13.39 2.14
N ASN A 184 6.22 14.13 2.81
CA ASN A 184 6.09 15.56 3.01
C ASN A 184 5.96 16.32 1.68
N TYR A 185 6.88 16.06 0.73
CA TYR A 185 6.82 16.62 -0.62
C TYR A 185 5.51 16.25 -1.34
N ALA A 186 5.06 15.00 -1.24
CA ALA A 186 3.81 14.58 -1.85
C ALA A 186 2.60 15.29 -1.25
N LYS A 187 2.55 15.46 0.07
CA LYS A 187 1.48 16.17 0.78
C LYS A 187 1.40 17.64 0.38
N GLU A 188 2.53 18.34 0.35
CA GLU A 188 2.58 19.75 -0.10
C GLU A 188 2.08 19.92 -1.53
N GLU A 189 2.52 19.05 -2.45
CA GLU A 189 2.16 19.14 -3.86
C GLU A 189 0.72 18.73 -4.17
N LEU A 190 0.08 17.97 -3.28
CA LEU A 190 -1.31 17.51 -3.40
C LEU A 190 -2.32 18.42 -2.66
N GLU A 191 -1.86 19.34 -1.80
CA GLU A 191 -2.72 20.27 -1.06
C GLU A 191 -3.69 21.05 -1.97
N PRO A 192 -3.28 21.60 -3.14
CA PRO A 192 -4.20 22.32 -4.03
C PRO A 192 -5.31 21.45 -4.62
N TYR A 193 -5.15 20.13 -4.60
CA TYR A 193 -6.10 19.17 -5.14
C TYR A 193 -7.12 18.69 -4.11
N GLN A 194 -6.95 19.05 -2.82
CA GLN A 194 -7.88 18.75 -1.72
C GLN A 194 -8.21 17.25 -1.62
N VAL A 195 -7.22 16.40 -1.83
CA VAL A 195 -7.28 14.95 -1.62
C VAL A 195 -6.55 14.57 -0.35
N TYR A 196 -7.03 13.52 0.31
CA TYR A 196 -6.29 12.95 1.45
C TYR A 196 -5.06 12.19 0.95
N VAL A 197 -4.02 12.14 1.77
CA VAL A 197 -2.80 11.36 1.53
C VAL A 197 -2.71 10.25 2.56
N SER A 198 -2.41 9.03 2.11
CA SER A 198 -2.18 7.89 2.97
C SER A 198 -0.96 7.07 2.54
N ALA A 199 -0.45 6.25 3.46
CA ALA A 199 0.72 5.42 3.21
C ALA A 199 0.53 4.00 3.74
N ASP A 200 0.88 3.01 2.90
CA ASP A 200 0.90 1.60 3.28
C ASP A 200 2.25 1.25 3.93
N ILE A 201 2.17 0.62 5.10
CA ILE A 201 3.36 0.21 5.86
C ILE A 201 3.32 -1.26 6.21
N TYR A 202 4.49 -1.86 6.35
CA TYR A 202 4.60 -3.26 6.76
C TYR A 202 4.01 -3.44 8.15
N GLY A 203 3.18 -4.46 8.36
CA GLY A 203 2.41 -4.61 9.61
C GLY A 203 3.27 -4.65 10.89
N GLN A 204 4.48 -5.23 10.79
CA GLN A 204 5.40 -5.33 11.93
C GLN A 204 6.09 -4.00 12.30
N VAL A 205 6.01 -2.95 11.46
CA VAL A 205 6.63 -1.64 11.75
C VAL A 205 6.09 -1.05 13.05
N ALA A 206 4.79 -1.21 13.33
CA ALA A 206 4.16 -0.75 14.56
C ALA A 206 4.83 -1.33 15.82
N SER A 207 5.25 -2.59 15.74
CA SER A 207 5.86 -3.35 16.84
C SER A 207 7.39 -3.31 16.84
N SER A 208 8.02 -2.64 15.88
CA SER A 208 9.48 -2.47 15.85
C SER A 208 9.88 -1.14 16.48
N SER A 209 11.01 -1.12 17.18
CA SER A 209 11.64 0.12 17.67
C SER A 209 12.43 0.86 16.60
N ASP A 210 12.64 0.24 15.43
CA ASP A 210 13.41 0.78 14.30
C ASP A 210 12.58 0.82 13.00
N ASP A 211 13.22 1.16 11.88
CA ASP A 211 12.60 1.22 10.54
C ASP A 211 12.63 -0.13 9.79
N MET A 212 13.03 -1.21 10.48
CA MET A 212 13.27 -2.56 9.92
C MET A 212 14.22 -2.60 8.71
N ALA A 213 15.09 -1.57 8.57
CA ALA A 213 15.90 -1.30 7.38
C ALA A 213 15.09 -1.08 6.08
N LEU A 214 13.78 -0.83 6.20
CA LEU A 214 12.87 -0.54 5.11
C LEU A 214 12.68 0.98 4.90
N GLY A 215 13.18 1.84 5.80
CA GLY A 215 12.85 3.27 5.81
C GLY A 215 11.45 3.58 6.33
N GLN A 216 10.70 2.57 6.78
CA GLN A 216 9.38 2.78 7.35
C GLN A 216 9.49 2.94 8.85
N PHE A 217 9.60 4.18 9.30
CA PHE A 217 9.56 4.55 10.71
C PHE A 217 8.21 5.18 11.02
N TRP A 218 7.49 4.66 12.02
CA TRP A 218 6.08 5.00 12.25
C TRP A 218 5.87 6.51 12.41
N GLU A 219 6.61 7.16 13.32
CA GLU A 219 6.47 8.58 13.63
C GLU A 219 6.82 9.45 12.43
N ALA A 220 7.81 9.04 11.63
CA ALA A 220 8.22 9.75 10.43
C ALA A 220 7.21 9.64 9.28
N ILE A 221 6.39 8.59 9.24
CA ILE A 221 5.34 8.43 8.23
C ILE A 221 4.04 9.06 8.72
N SER A 222 3.60 8.71 9.94
CA SER A 222 2.31 9.13 10.52
C SER A 222 2.21 10.64 10.69
N SER A 223 3.33 11.36 10.80
CA SER A 223 3.35 12.83 10.85
C SER A 223 3.12 13.50 9.49
N GLU A 224 3.28 12.78 8.38
CA GLU A 224 3.29 13.34 7.01
C GLU A 224 2.06 12.94 6.18
N VAL A 225 1.14 12.15 6.73
CA VAL A 225 -0.03 11.64 6.01
C VAL A 225 -1.30 11.76 6.85
N ASP A 226 -2.47 11.71 6.22
CA ASP A 226 -3.75 11.78 6.91
C ASP A 226 -4.19 10.40 7.44
N TYR A 227 -3.84 9.33 6.72
CA TYR A 227 -4.08 7.95 7.14
C TYR A 227 -2.82 7.08 7.02
N VAL A 228 -2.58 6.24 8.02
CA VAL A 228 -1.53 5.22 7.99
C VAL A 228 -2.17 3.83 7.92
N SER A 229 -1.72 3.03 6.94
CA SER A 229 -2.35 1.76 6.60
C SER A 229 -1.40 0.57 6.83
N PRO A 230 -1.23 0.11 8.08
CA PRO A 230 -0.40 -1.06 8.36
C PRO A 230 -1.02 -2.34 7.78
N MET A 231 -0.18 -3.14 7.12
CA MET A 231 -0.54 -4.45 6.55
C MET A 231 -0.64 -5.53 7.63
N MET A 232 -1.75 -5.55 8.36
CA MET A 232 -2.03 -6.47 9.46
C MET A 232 -2.57 -7.83 8.98
N TYR A 233 -1.81 -8.49 8.10
CA TYR A 233 -2.16 -9.84 7.61
C TYR A 233 -1.61 -10.91 8.57
N PRO A 234 -2.44 -11.64 9.33
CA PRO A 234 -1.93 -12.59 10.32
C PRO A 234 -0.97 -13.64 9.73
N SER A 235 -1.17 -14.05 8.47
CA SER A 235 -0.27 -14.95 7.73
C SER A 235 1.16 -14.44 7.53
N HIS A 236 1.37 -13.13 7.63
CA HIS A 236 2.67 -12.48 7.38
C HIS A 236 3.45 -12.21 8.68
N TYR A 237 2.86 -12.51 9.84
CA TYR A 237 3.56 -12.45 11.12
C TYR A 237 4.31 -13.76 11.37
N GLY A 238 5.60 -13.64 11.71
CA GLY A 238 6.45 -14.79 11.99
C GLY A 238 5.94 -15.66 13.15
N LYS A 239 6.28 -16.95 13.11
CA LYS A 239 6.02 -17.88 14.22
C LYS A 239 6.56 -17.31 15.55
N GLY A 240 5.74 -17.34 16.60
CA GLY A 240 6.11 -16.88 17.93
C GLY A 240 5.89 -15.39 18.17
N VAL A 241 5.59 -14.59 17.13
CA VAL A 241 5.25 -13.18 17.31
C VAL A 241 4.00 -13.06 18.19
N TYR A 242 4.05 -12.12 19.14
CA TYR A 242 3.06 -11.94 20.21
C TYR A 242 2.81 -13.20 21.08
N GLY A 243 3.77 -14.12 21.14
CA GLY A 243 3.62 -15.39 21.86
C GLY A 243 2.69 -16.41 21.16
N LEU A 244 2.36 -16.19 19.88
CA LEU A 244 1.45 -17.04 19.13
C LEU A 244 2.22 -18.08 18.33
N ALA A 245 1.89 -19.36 18.52
CA ALA A 245 2.52 -20.45 17.78
C ALA A 245 2.31 -20.33 16.27
N VAL A 246 1.10 -19.91 15.86
CA VAL A 246 0.75 -19.60 14.47
C VAL A 246 -0.13 -18.34 14.48
N PRO A 247 0.42 -17.14 14.22
CA PRO A 247 -0.37 -15.91 14.17
C PRO A 247 -1.55 -15.99 13.17
N ASP A 248 -1.36 -16.66 12.03
CA ASP A 248 -2.39 -16.90 11.02
C ASP A 248 -3.64 -17.62 11.57
N ALA A 249 -3.43 -18.53 12.53
CA ALA A 249 -4.50 -19.28 13.19
C ALA A 249 -5.12 -18.52 14.39
N ASN A 250 -4.64 -17.30 14.67
CA ASN A 250 -5.08 -16.47 15.79
C ASN A 250 -5.41 -15.03 15.32
N PRO A 251 -6.32 -14.85 14.34
CA PRO A 251 -6.57 -13.57 13.69
C PRO A 251 -6.90 -12.43 14.67
N TYR A 252 -7.77 -12.68 15.65
CA TYR A 252 -8.12 -11.67 16.67
C TYR A 252 -6.87 -11.19 17.42
N LYS A 253 -6.09 -12.12 18.01
CA LYS A 253 -4.95 -11.75 18.87
C LYS A 253 -3.85 -11.04 18.08
N THR A 254 -3.58 -11.50 16.87
CA THR A 254 -2.56 -10.88 16.01
C THR A 254 -2.93 -9.44 15.65
N VAL A 255 -4.16 -9.21 15.19
CA VAL A 255 -4.64 -7.87 14.82
C VAL A 255 -4.79 -6.98 16.05
N TYR A 256 -5.24 -7.51 17.19
CA TYR A 256 -5.39 -6.75 18.43
C TYR A 256 -4.05 -6.18 18.89
N GLN A 257 -3.00 -7.01 18.93
CA GLN A 257 -1.68 -6.56 19.37
C GLN A 257 -1.07 -5.56 18.39
N SER A 258 -1.15 -5.82 17.08
CA SER A 258 -0.66 -4.88 16.08
C SER A 258 -1.39 -3.53 16.15
N THR A 259 -2.71 -3.54 16.35
CA THR A 259 -3.51 -2.31 16.52
C THR A 259 -3.12 -1.56 17.79
N LYS A 260 -2.92 -2.28 18.90
CA LYS A 260 -2.46 -1.69 20.15
C LYS A 260 -1.10 -1.03 20.00
N ASP A 261 -0.17 -1.70 19.33
CA ASP A 261 1.17 -1.15 19.05
C ASP A 261 1.08 0.10 18.17
N SER A 262 0.25 0.08 17.11
CA SER A 262 -0.02 1.24 16.28
C SER A 262 -0.54 2.45 17.07
N ILE A 263 -1.51 2.24 17.97
CA ILE A 263 -2.04 3.29 18.85
C ILE A 263 -0.94 3.82 19.78
N ASN A 264 -0.15 2.94 20.38
CA ASN A 264 0.95 3.36 21.25
C ASN A 264 1.97 4.22 20.53
N ARG A 265 2.28 3.92 19.26
CA ARG A 265 3.17 4.74 18.44
C ARG A 265 2.55 6.09 18.10
N ASN A 266 1.25 6.13 17.76
CA ASN A 266 0.53 7.39 17.52
C ASN A 266 0.48 8.30 18.76
N ASN A 267 0.45 7.75 19.98
CA ASN A 267 0.49 8.54 21.22
C ASN A 267 1.80 9.35 21.40
N ASN A 268 2.84 9.07 20.60
CA ASN A 268 4.10 9.82 20.62
C ASN A 268 4.12 11.01 19.64
N ILE A 269 3.00 11.30 18.97
CA ILE A 269 2.90 12.29 17.90
C ILE A 269 1.78 13.26 18.25
N ASP A 270 2.01 14.57 18.08
CA ASP A 270 1.02 15.60 18.41
C ASP A 270 -0.22 15.56 17.50
N SER A 271 -0.01 15.31 16.20
CA SER A 271 -1.06 15.21 15.19
C SER A 271 -0.84 13.98 14.31
N PRO A 272 -1.09 12.76 14.83
CA PRO A 272 -0.85 11.53 14.09
C PRO A 272 -1.88 11.32 12.98
N ALA A 273 -1.47 10.57 11.96
CA ALA A 273 -2.38 10.00 10.98
C ALA A 273 -3.41 9.06 11.64
N ILE A 274 -4.61 8.99 11.05
CA ILE A 274 -5.64 8.03 11.46
C ILE A 274 -5.20 6.61 11.05
N ILE A 275 -5.31 5.65 11.97
CA ILE A 275 -4.94 4.26 11.72
C ILE A 275 -6.07 3.58 10.92
N ARG A 276 -5.76 3.09 9.72
CA ARG A 276 -6.67 2.33 8.84
C ARG A 276 -5.98 1.06 8.33
N PRO A 277 -5.99 -0.03 9.08
CA PRO A 277 -5.22 -1.21 8.72
C PRO A 277 -5.76 -1.93 7.47
N TRP A 278 -4.85 -2.53 6.72
CA TRP A 278 -5.20 -3.61 5.82
C TRP A 278 -5.33 -4.91 6.60
N ILE A 279 -6.41 -5.67 6.37
CA ILE A 279 -6.67 -6.96 7.01
C ILE A 279 -6.83 -8.08 5.99
N GLN A 280 -6.55 -9.31 6.43
CA GLN A 280 -6.44 -10.48 5.56
C GLN A 280 -7.81 -11.02 5.16
N ALA A 281 -8.07 -11.03 3.85
CA ALA A 281 -9.20 -11.70 3.21
C ALA A 281 -8.70 -12.77 2.22
N PHE A 282 -7.91 -13.72 2.72
CA PHE A 282 -7.45 -14.91 1.98
C PHE A 282 -6.97 -16.02 2.93
N THR A 283 -6.93 -17.25 2.42
CA THR A 283 -6.34 -18.40 3.13
C THR A 283 -4.89 -18.56 2.70
N ALA A 284 -3.96 -18.47 3.65
CA ALA A 284 -2.52 -18.55 3.38
C ALA A 284 -2.02 -20.00 3.41
N THR A 285 -2.32 -20.79 2.37
CA THR A 285 -2.02 -22.24 2.35
C THR A 285 -0.53 -22.58 2.47
N TRP A 286 0.36 -21.63 2.21
CA TRP A 286 1.80 -21.77 2.40
C TRP A 286 2.25 -21.69 3.86
N VAL A 287 1.41 -21.20 4.77
CA VAL A 287 1.72 -21.11 6.21
C VAL A 287 1.47 -22.47 6.86
N LYS A 288 2.49 -23.02 7.52
CA LYS A 288 2.35 -24.25 8.29
C LYS A 288 1.44 -24.01 9.50
N GLY A 289 0.31 -24.73 9.56
CA GLY A 289 -0.71 -24.56 10.59
C GLY A 289 -1.74 -23.47 10.29
N HIS A 290 -1.83 -23.03 9.03
CA HIS A 290 -2.87 -22.09 8.59
C HIS A 290 -4.29 -22.61 8.87
N ILE A 291 -5.23 -21.68 8.92
CA ILE A 291 -6.67 -21.97 8.99
C ILE A 291 -7.36 -21.47 7.72
N ALA A 292 -8.54 -22.00 7.41
CA ALA A 292 -9.36 -21.46 6.35
C ALA A 292 -9.94 -20.10 6.79
N TYR A 293 -9.79 -19.07 5.95
CA TYR A 293 -10.39 -17.77 6.21
C TYR A 293 -11.77 -17.69 5.54
N GLY A 294 -12.77 -17.36 6.34
CA GLY A 294 -14.14 -17.04 5.95
C GLY A 294 -14.69 -15.87 6.76
N PRO A 295 -16.02 -15.76 6.89
CA PRO A 295 -16.65 -14.60 7.54
C PRO A 295 -16.30 -14.46 9.03
N ASN A 296 -16.02 -15.56 9.72
CA ASN A 296 -15.66 -15.52 11.14
C ASN A 296 -14.26 -14.93 11.34
N GLU A 297 -13.28 -15.30 10.52
CA GLU A 297 -11.92 -14.79 10.62
C GLU A 297 -11.85 -13.30 10.26
N ILE A 298 -12.67 -12.82 9.31
CA ILE A 298 -12.84 -11.37 9.09
C ILE A 298 -13.45 -10.71 10.32
N LYS A 299 -14.52 -11.27 10.88
CA LYS A 299 -15.19 -10.72 12.07
C LYS A 299 -14.23 -10.63 13.26
N GLU A 300 -13.38 -11.63 13.48
CA GLU A 300 -12.38 -11.62 14.56
C GLU A 300 -11.35 -10.51 14.37
N GLN A 301 -10.85 -10.28 13.15
CA GLN A 301 -9.95 -9.16 12.86
C GLN A 301 -10.62 -7.80 13.08
N VAL A 302 -11.85 -7.62 12.58
CA VAL A 302 -12.62 -6.38 12.76
C VAL A 302 -12.93 -6.14 14.24
N LYS A 303 -13.30 -7.18 14.98
CA LYS A 303 -13.56 -7.10 16.41
C LYS A 303 -12.30 -6.66 17.18
N ALA A 304 -11.14 -7.21 16.83
CA ALA A 304 -9.88 -6.87 17.47
C ALA A 304 -9.54 -5.38 17.37
N MET A 305 -9.74 -4.77 16.20
CA MET A 305 -9.56 -3.32 16.00
C MET A 305 -10.63 -2.52 16.76
N LYS A 306 -11.89 -2.94 16.65
CA LYS A 306 -13.02 -2.25 17.28
C LYS A 306 -12.93 -2.22 18.81
N ASP A 307 -12.46 -3.30 19.44
CA ASP A 307 -12.25 -3.36 20.89
C ASP A 307 -11.20 -2.34 21.38
N LEU A 308 -10.41 -1.76 20.47
CA LEU A 308 -9.42 -0.71 20.71
C LEU A 308 -9.83 0.66 20.13
N GLY A 309 -11.07 0.79 19.63
CA GLY A 309 -11.59 2.04 19.08
C GLY A 309 -11.15 2.35 17.63
N VAL A 310 -10.61 1.37 16.90
CA VAL A 310 -10.28 1.51 15.48
C VAL A 310 -11.39 0.87 14.63
N ASP A 311 -12.17 1.70 13.95
CA ASP A 311 -13.34 1.28 13.16
C ASP A 311 -13.09 1.24 11.64
N GLU A 312 -11.92 1.73 11.19
CA GLU A 312 -11.56 1.76 9.77
C GLU A 312 -10.65 0.62 9.36
N TYR A 313 -10.93 0.00 8.21
CA TYR A 313 -10.09 -1.08 7.68
C TYR A 313 -10.26 -1.25 6.18
N ILE A 314 -9.31 -1.95 5.57
CA ILE A 314 -9.33 -2.33 4.16
C ILE A 314 -9.14 -3.85 4.03
N LEU A 315 -10.00 -4.53 3.28
CA LEU A 315 -9.83 -5.95 3.00
C LEU A 315 -8.87 -6.15 1.82
N TRP A 316 -7.85 -7.00 2.04
CA TRP A 316 -6.94 -7.44 0.99
C TRP A 316 -7.22 -8.89 0.59
N SER A 317 -7.53 -9.11 -0.69
CA SER A 317 -7.60 -10.44 -1.31
C SER A 317 -6.85 -10.43 -2.65
N PRO A 318 -5.77 -11.22 -2.81
CA PRO A 318 -5.03 -11.27 -4.08
C PRO A 318 -5.90 -11.80 -5.24
N THR A 319 -6.96 -12.55 -4.92
CA THR A 319 -7.89 -13.10 -5.93
C THR A 319 -8.98 -12.10 -6.34
N ASN A 320 -9.15 -10.99 -5.62
CA ASN A 320 -10.24 -10.03 -5.81
C ASN A 320 -11.66 -10.66 -5.73
N ARG A 321 -11.77 -11.85 -5.13
CA ARG A 321 -13.03 -12.53 -4.82
C ARG A 321 -13.30 -12.39 -3.33
N TYR A 322 -14.42 -11.75 -2.99
CA TYR A 322 -14.75 -11.37 -1.63
C TYR A 322 -16.01 -12.04 -1.08
N GLU A 323 -16.82 -12.64 -1.96
CA GLU A 323 -18.15 -13.18 -1.68
C GLU A 323 -18.13 -14.16 -0.50
N LYS A 324 -17.10 -15.01 -0.43
CA LYS A 324 -16.94 -16.03 0.62
C LYS A 324 -16.60 -15.47 2.01
N PHE A 325 -16.19 -14.21 2.11
CA PHE A 325 -15.82 -13.57 3.38
C PHE A 325 -16.97 -12.80 4.01
N PHE A 326 -18.06 -12.65 3.29
CA PHE A 326 -19.28 -12.07 3.81
C PHE A 326 -20.27 -13.20 4.11
N ARG A 327 -21.09 -13.02 5.15
CA ARG A 327 -22.21 -13.94 5.37
C ARG A 327 -23.21 -13.70 4.25
N ILE A 328 -23.73 -14.77 3.66
CA ILE A 328 -24.91 -14.68 2.81
C ILE A 328 -26.04 -14.26 3.75
N VAL A 329 -26.51 -13.01 3.62
CA VAL A 329 -27.64 -12.48 4.38
C VAL A 329 -28.94 -12.88 3.71
#